data_AF-A0A1M5FBI7-F1
#
_entry.id   AF-A0A1M5FBI7-F1
#
_cell.length_a   1.000
_cell.length_b   1.000
_cell.length_c   1.000
_cell.angle_alpha   90.00
_cell.angle_beta   90.00
_cell.angle_gamma   90.00
#
_symmetry.space_group_name_H-M   'P 1'
#
loop_
_entity.id
_entity.type
_entity.pdbx_description
1 polymer ?
#
loop_
_entity_poly.entity_id
_entity_poly.type
_entity_poly.pdbx_seq_one_letter_code
_entity_poly.pdbx_strand_id
1 'polypeptide(L)'
;MMMKKLGFKVVAGLSASAILLAACSDPEAQNDASNVEDAVSSVSADSNQEKEPIIIEPHKDLNQEPVPLKVERVGENEVNVEMTAQITDIEIDKGLIYKAWTFNGEAPGPVVVVEEGDVINFTLKNMDPAIPHSMDFHAVHTAPSKGFANVDPDETGTFTYPANNPGVFMYHCGTGPTLSHIANGMHGTIIVKPKDGYPTDDQIDREFVMIQNEWYDYNDLDDFTNGEPNQVVFSTKALKEGDRNTNGDTFTLKDEPLLAKVGDRVRIYVNNVGPNEVSSFHVVGTVFDNVYVDGNPYNHMQGLQTVMLPASGGAVVEFTVTDVGSYPIVTHQFEHAQKGATAILKVTEDGEDDGKATMSH
;
A
#
# COMPACT_ATOMS: atom_id res chain seq x y z
N MET A 1 57.28 -0.47 -14.21
CA MET A 1 57.17 -0.52 -15.67
C MET A 1 56.09 0.48 -16.08
N MET A 2 56.54 1.59 -16.67
CA MET A 2 55.85 2.66 -17.42
C MET A 2 54.39 3.05 -17.13
N MET A 3 54.26 4.25 -16.55
CA MET A 3 53.15 5.20 -16.73
C MET A 3 53.01 5.58 -18.21
N LYS A 4 51.77 5.69 -18.72
CA LYS A 4 51.45 6.41 -19.97
C LYS A 4 50.53 7.58 -19.66
N LYS A 5 51.08 8.79 -19.87
CA LYS A 5 50.35 10.06 -20.00
C LYS A 5 49.57 10.06 -21.33
N LEU A 6 48.33 10.52 -21.30
CA LEU A 6 47.70 11.13 -22.48
C LEU A 6 47.02 12.43 -22.02
N GLY A 7 47.52 13.56 -22.50
CA GLY A 7 46.88 14.86 -22.34
C GLY A 7 46.05 15.18 -23.56
N PHE A 8 44.93 15.87 -23.37
CA PHE A 8 44.29 16.62 -24.44
C PHE A 8 43.78 17.96 -23.93
N LYS A 9 43.90 18.94 -24.82
CA LYS A 9 43.97 20.38 -24.58
C LYS A 9 42.58 21.01 -24.45
N VAL A 10 42.49 21.97 -23.53
CA VAL A 10 41.43 22.98 -23.46
C VAL A 10 41.49 23.88 -24.70
N VAL A 11 40.36 24.06 -25.38
CA VAL A 11 40.14 25.17 -26.31
C VAL A 11 38.87 25.89 -25.86
N ALA A 12 39.07 27.10 -25.35
CA ALA A 12 38.02 28.05 -25.05
C ALA A 12 37.55 28.73 -26.36
N GLY A 13 36.24 28.84 -26.54
CA GLY A 13 35.62 29.63 -27.59
C GLY A 13 34.53 30.51 -26.99
N LEU A 14 34.87 31.77 -26.72
CA LEU A 14 33.91 32.84 -26.45
C LEU A 14 33.12 33.14 -27.73
N SER A 15 31.80 33.30 -27.62
CA SER A 15 31.08 34.22 -28.50
C SER A 15 30.14 35.08 -27.67
N ALA A 16 30.45 36.37 -27.64
CA ALA A 16 29.65 37.43 -27.08
C ALA A 16 28.70 37.94 -28.16
N SER A 17 27.48 38.29 -27.78
CA SER A 17 26.69 39.28 -28.50
C SER A 17 25.91 40.09 -27.48
N ALA A 18 26.43 41.31 -27.28
CA ALA A 18 25.79 42.38 -26.56
C ALA A 18 24.83 43.12 -27.51
N ILE A 19 23.64 43.46 -27.03
CA ILE A 19 22.94 44.67 -27.48
C ILE A 19 22.53 45.43 -26.22
N LEU A 20 23.07 46.64 -26.11
CA LEU A 20 22.83 47.61 -25.06
C LEU A 20 21.56 48.44 -25.35
N LEU A 21 20.86 48.76 -24.25
CA LEU A 21 20.28 50.04 -23.82
C LEU A 21 19.26 50.78 -24.71
N ALA A 22 18.12 51.09 -24.08
CA ALA A 22 17.81 52.49 -23.78
C ALA A 22 16.98 52.59 -22.48
N ALA A 23 17.50 53.38 -21.55
CA ALA A 23 16.90 53.77 -20.28
C ALA A 23 16.21 55.14 -20.39
N CYS A 24 15.24 55.40 -19.51
CA CYS A 24 14.85 56.70 -18.92
C CYS A 24 14.07 56.34 -17.64
N SER A 25 14.66 56.34 -16.44
CA SER A 25 14.86 57.47 -15.50
C SER A 25 13.65 57.79 -14.60
N ASP A 26 13.63 57.18 -13.38
CA ASP A 26 13.53 57.75 -12.01
C ASP A 26 12.67 59.00 -11.68
N PRO A 27 12.32 59.32 -10.41
CA PRO A 27 12.40 58.56 -9.12
C PRO A 27 11.18 58.78 -8.15
N GLU A 28 11.37 58.36 -6.88
CA GLU A 28 10.63 58.70 -5.63
C GLU A 28 9.42 57.82 -5.27
N ALA A 29 9.16 57.42 -4.02
CA ALA A 29 9.87 57.36 -2.75
C ALA A 29 8.95 56.61 -1.75
N GLN A 30 9.56 56.02 -0.70
CA GLN A 30 9.00 55.74 0.63
C GLN A 30 7.99 54.60 0.85
N ASN A 31 8.43 53.67 1.71
CA ASN A 31 7.74 52.91 2.75
C ASN A 31 6.22 53.13 2.90
N ASP A 32 5.46 52.04 2.86
CA ASP A 32 4.64 51.71 4.04
C ASP A 32 4.35 50.21 4.15
N ALA A 33 4.50 49.70 5.37
CA ALA A 33 4.15 48.35 5.75
C ALA A 33 2.75 48.37 6.38
N SER A 34 1.72 47.99 5.62
CA SER A 34 0.40 47.61 6.16
C SER A 34 -0.53 47.13 5.04
N ASN A 35 -1.35 46.13 5.37
CA ASN A 35 -2.49 45.55 4.63
C ASN A 35 -2.18 44.34 3.74
N VAL A 36 -2.04 43.19 4.40
CA VAL A 36 -2.37 41.87 3.83
C VAL A 36 -3.76 41.49 4.34
N GLU A 37 -4.77 42.24 3.93
CA GLU A 37 -6.19 41.86 3.99
C GLU A 37 -6.82 42.41 2.71
N ASP A 38 -7.73 41.66 2.09
CA ASP A 38 -8.35 41.89 0.77
C ASP A 38 -7.57 41.45 -0.49
N ALA A 39 -7.34 40.14 -0.59
CA ALA A 39 -7.24 39.46 -1.88
C ALA A 39 -7.93 38.08 -1.84
N VAL A 40 -9.20 38.05 -1.45
CA VAL A 40 -10.08 36.89 -1.71
C VAL A 40 -11.19 37.35 -2.65
N SER A 41 -10.80 37.67 -3.88
CA SER A 41 -11.72 37.93 -4.98
C SER A 41 -12.02 36.61 -5.68
N SER A 42 -13.22 36.09 -5.39
CA SER A 42 -13.99 35.08 -6.13
C SER A 42 -13.43 34.70 -7.50
N VAL A 43 -12.81 33.52 -7.57
CA VAL A 43 -12.66 32.78 -8.83
C VAL A 43 -13.97 32.01 -9.00
N SER A 44 -14.78 32.41 -9.99
CA SER A 44 -15.96 31.65 -10.39
C SER A 44 -15.48 30.28 -10.87
N ALA A 45 -15.86 29.23 -10.15
CA ALA A 45 -15.69 27.85 -10.57
C ALA A 45 -16.49 27.65 -11.87
N ASP A 46 -15.76 27.47 -12.97
CA ASP A 46 -16.32 26.88 -14.17
C ASP A 46 -16.71 25.45 -13.80
N SER A 47 -17.97 25.09 -14.06
CA SER A 47 -18.54 23.81 -13.65
C SER A 47 -17.83 22.67 -14.38
N ASN A 48 -16.92 21.98 -13.68
CA ASN A 48 -16.51 20.63 -14.06
C ASN A 48 -17.78 19.78 -14.12
N GLN A 49 -18.18 19.38 -15.33
CA GLN A 49 -19.11 18.27 -15.47
C GLN A 49 -18.38 17.03 -14.96
N GLU A 50 -18.73 16.59 -13.75
CA GLU A 50 -18.38 15.26 -13.25
C GLU A 50 -18.83 14.25 -14.32
N LYS A 51 -17.88 13.65 -15.03
CA LYS A 51 -18.16 12.52 -15.89
C LYS A 51 -18.38 11.34 -14.96
N GLU A 52 -19.63 10.90 -14.85
CA GLU A 52 -19.95 9.61 -14.24
C GLU A 52 -19.04 8.53 -14.83
N PRO A 53 -18.37 7.71 -14.01
CA PRO A 53 -17.44 6.70 -14.49
C PRO A 53 -18.17 5.70 -15.39
N ILE A 54 -17.57 5.36 -16.53
CA ILE A 54 -18.14 4.38 -17.45
C ILE A 54 -17.89 2.99 -16.88
N ILE A 55 -18.92 2.43 -16.23
CA ILE A 55 -18.87 1.06 -15.72
C ILE A 55 -18.84 0.08 -16.89
N ILE A 56 -17.98 -0.94 -16.78
CA ILE A 56 -17.94 -2.06 -17.74
C ILE A 56 -19.31 -2.75 -17.73
N GLU A 57 -19.92 -2.93 -18.91
CA GLU A 57 -21.33 -3.36 -19.01
C GLU A 57 -21.63 -4.67 -18.24
N PRO A 58 -20.80 -5.73 -18.32
CA PRO A 58 -20.93 -6.92 -17.47
C PRO A 58 -20.90 -6.68 -15.95
N HIS A 59 -20.34 -5.57 -15.48
CA HIS A 59 -20.19 -5.23 -14.07
C HIS A 59 -21.27 -4.28 -13.54
N LYS A 60 -22.07 -3.66 -14.43
CA LYS A 60 -22.98 -2.56 -14.10
C LYS A 60 -23.89 -2.82 -12.90
N ASP A 61 -24.55 -3.98 -12.88
CA ASP A 61 -25.46 -4.39 -11.81
C ASP A 61 -24.86 -5.49 -10.92
N LEU A 62 -23.54 -5.68 -10.98
CA LEU A 62 -22.82 -6.73 -10.27
C LEU A 62 -22.24 -6.20 -8.96
N ASN A 63 -22.60 -6.87 -7.88
CA ASN A 63 -21.95 -6.75 -6.57
C ASN A 63 -22.00 -8.14 -5.91
N GLN A 64 -20.86 -8.82 -5.87
CA GLN A 64 -20.77 -10.20 -5.37
C GLN A 64 -20.40 -10.20 -3.89
N GLU A 65 -21.11 -11.02 -3.11
CA GLU A 65 -20.80 -11.22 -1.68
C GLU A 65 -19.36 -11.75 -1.50
N PRO A 66 -18.61 -11.26 -0.51
CA PRO A 66 -17.28 -11.78 -0.19
C PRO A 66 -17.29 -13.30 0.06
N VAL A 67 -16.30 -13.99 -0.50
CA VAL A 67 -16.11 -15.43 -0.30
C VAL A 67 -14.93 -15.61 0.65
N PRO A 68 -15.08 -16.25 1.82
CA PRO A 68 -13.97 -16.45 2.74
C PRO A 68 -12.79 -17.19 2.10
N LEU A 69 -11.58 -16.73 2.39
CA LEU A 69 -10.35 -17.44 2.04
C LEU A 69 -10.37 -18.85 2.63
N LYS A 70 -9.97 -19.85 1.84
CA LYS A 70 -9.75 -21.21 2.35
C LYS A 70 -8.25 -21.54 2.32
N VAL A 71 -7.71 -21.86 3.48
CA VAL A 71 -6.34 -22.36 3.65
C VAL A 71 -6.40 -23.67 4.43
N GLU A 72 -5.80 -24.72 3.88
CA GLU A 72 -5.75 -26.03 4.52
C GLU A 72 -4.35 -26.62 4.40
N ARG A 73 -3.70 -26.89 5.53
CA ARG A 73 -2.44 -27.64 5.57
C ARG A 73 -2.73 -29.13 5.31
N VAL A 74 -2.25 -29.66 4.19
CA VAL A 74 -2.51 -31.03 3.72
C VAL A 74 -1.31 -31.95 3.82
N GLY A 75 -0.14 -31.40 4.12
CA GLY A 75 1.10 -32.13 4.40
C GLY A 75 2.01 -31.36 5.34
N GLU A 76 3.16 -31.94 5.69
CA GLU A 76 4.15 -31.27 6.56
C GLU A 76 4.55 -29.91 5.99
N ASN A 77 4.88 -29.86 4.69
CA ASN A 77 5.25 -28.65 3.96
C ASN A 77 4.35 -28.43 2.74
N GLU A 78 3.04 -28.68 2.87
CA GLU A 78 2.10 -28.57 1.74
C GLU A 78 0.77 -27.95 2.21
N VAL A 79 0.35 -26.90 1.50
CA VAL A 79 -0.82 -26.09 1.86
C VAL A 79 -1.68 -25.85 0.62
N ASN A 80 -2.97 -26.13 0.72
CA ASN A 80 -3.97 -25.74 -0.26
C ASN A 80 -4.47 -24.33 0.05
N VAL A 81 -4.53 -23.47 -0.96
CA VAL A 81 -5.06 -22.11 -0.87
C VAL A 81 -6.08 -21.91 -1.97
N GLU A 82 -7.33 -21.60 -1.63
CA GLU A 82 -8.40 -21.32 -2.61
C GLU A 82 -8.89 -19.88 -2.46
N MET A 83 -8.83 -19.14 -3.57
CA MET A 83 -9.30 -17.76 -3.68
C MET A 83 -10.28 -17.62 -4.84
N THR A 84 -11.05 -16.55 -4.82
CA THR A 84 -11.94 -16.15 -5.91
C THR A 84 -11.43 -14.86 -6.53
N ALA A 85 -11.59 -14.67 -7.83
CA ALA A 85 -11.60 -13.35 -8.43
C ALA A 85 -13.06 -12.91 -8.59
N GLN A 86 -13.44 -11.74 -8.07
CA GLN A 86 -14.83 -11.29 -8.05
C GLN A 86 -14.94 -9.76 -8.07
N ILE A 87 -16.13 -9.27 -8.44
CA ILE A 87 -16.47 -7.85 -8.51
C ILE A 87 -17.33 -7.47 -7.32
N THR A 88 -16.83 -6.54 -6.51
CA THR A 88 -17.44 -6.18 -5.22
C THR A 88 -17.43 -4.67 -5.04
N ASP A 89 -18.56 -4.09 -4.63
CA ASP A 89 -18.63 -2.66 -4.29
C ASP A 89 -17.97 -2.42 -2.93
N ILE A 90 -16.97 -1.54 -2.90
CA ILE A 90 -16.23 -1.14 -1.69
C ILE A 90 -16.39 0.36 -1.50
N GLU A 91 -16.80 0.79 -0.30
CA GLU A 91 -16.79 2.20 0.08
C GLU A 91 -15.36 2.62 0.45
N ILE A 92 -14.66 3.27 -0.49
CA ILE A 92 -13.24 3.63 -0.35
C ILE A 92 -13.04 4.98 0.34
N ASP A 93 -14.05 5.83 0.30
CA ASP A 93 -14.17 7.08 1.05
C ASP A 93 -15.65 7.29 1.41
N LYS A 94 -15.97 8.14 2.39
CA LYS A 94 -17.36 8.30 2.86
C LYS A 94 -18.28 8.74 1.72
N GLY A 95 -19.22 7.87 1.34
CA GLY A 95 -20.16 8.06 0.24
C GLY A 95 -19.60 7.78 -1.16
N LEU A 96 -18.33 7.34 -1.28
CA LEU A 96 -17.68 7.00 -2.54
C LEU A 96 -17.53 5.48 -2.68
N ILE A 97 -18.34 4.90 -3.56
CA ILE A 97 -18.28 3.47 -3.88
C ILE A 97 -17.37 3.23 -5.08
N TYR A 98 -16.44 2.29 -4.93
CA TYR A 98 -15.62 1.76 -6.01
C TYR A 98 -16.06 0.33 -6.33
N LYS A 99 -16.35 0.05 -7.60
CA LYS A 99 -16.70 -1.31 -8.06
C LYS A 99 -15.44 -2.15 -8.27
N ALA A 100 -14.82 -2.54 -7.16
CA ALA A 100 -13.48 -3.11 -7.14
C ALA A 100 -13.42 -4.48 -7.80
N TRP A 101 -12.28 -4.74 -8.44
CA TRP A 101 -11.87 -6.07 -8.86
C TRP A 101 -11.06 -6.65 -7.71
N THR A 102 -11.54 -7.75 -7.15
CA THR A 102 -11.08 -8.20 -5.84
C THR A 102 -10.65 -9.65 -5.88
N PHE A 103 -9.79 -10.01 -4.93
CA PHE A 103 -9.72 -11.38 -4.49
C PHE A 103 -10.64 -11.56 -3.29
N ASN A 104 -11.54 -12.55 -3.32
CA ASN A 104 -12.41 -12.91 -2.20
C ASN A 104 -13.39 -11.82 -1.73
N GLY A 105 -13.58 -10.76 -2.51
CA GLY A 105 -14.45 -9.64 -2.15
C GLY A 105 -13.78 -8.58 -1.28
N GLU A 106 -12.46 -8.65 -1.15
CA GLU A 106 -11.67 -7.68 -0.39
C GLU A 106 -10.64 -6.97 -1.29
N ALA A 107 -10.41 -5.68 -1.04
CA ALA A 107 -9.34 -4.89 -1.65
C ALA A 107 -8.66 -4.03 -0.57
N PRO A 108 -7.39 -4.31 -0.20
CA PRO A 108 -6.59 -5.46 -0.62
C PRO A 108 -7.25 -6.80 -0.28
N GLY A 109 -6.88 -7.87 -0.99
CA GLY A 109 -7.40 -9.22 -0.73
C GLY A 109 -7.01 -9.77 0.66
N PRO A 110 -7.55 -10.94 1.05
CA PRO A 110 -7.27 -11.54 2.36
C PRO A 110 -5.79 -11.87 2.53
N VAL A 111 -5.27 -11.74 3.75
CA VAL A 111 -3.87 -12.12 4.04
C VAL A 111 -3.71 -13.63 3.96
N VAL A 112 -2.67 -14.09 3.26
CA VAL A 112 -2.27 -15.50 3.23
C VAL A 112 -1.06 -15.66 4.13
N VAL A 113 -1.08 -16.65 5.03
CA VAL A 113 0.07 -16.96 5.90
C VAL A 113 0.48 -18.41 5.70
N VAL A 114 1.74 -18.62 5.34
CA VAL A 114 2.36 -19.95 5.16
C VAL A 114 3.71 -20.01 5.89
N GLU A 115 4.31 -21.18 5.96
CA GLU A 115 5.63 -21.39 6.56
C GLU A 115 6.71 -21.46 5.48
N GLU A 116 7.91 -21.01 5.79
CA GLU A 116 9.08 -21.14 4.92
C GLU A 116 9.32 -22.61 4.54
N GLY A 117 9.29 -22.88 3.24
CA GLY A 117 9.44 -24.23 2.68
C GLY A 117 8.12 -24.89 2.29
N ASP A 118 6.97 -24.27 2.57
CA ASP A 118 5.67 -24.78 2.11
C ASP A 118 5.58 -24.80 0.58
N VAL A 119 4.99 -25.87 0.06
CA VAL A 119 4.48 -25.96 -1.31
C VAL A 119 3.03 -25.53 -1.31
N ILE A 120 2.72 -24.48 -2.05
CA ILE A 120 1.36 -23.92 -2.16
C ILE A 120 0.68 -24.57 -3.37
N ASN A 121 -0.44 -25.25 -3.14
CA ASN A 121 -1.39 -25.66 -4.17
C ASN A 121 -2.49 -24.60 -4.24
N PHE A 122 -2.28 -23.60 -5.09
CA PHE A 122 -3.18 -22.46 -5.22
C PHE A 122 -4.28 -22.75 -6.25
N THR A 123 -5.52 -22.46 -5.89
CA THR A 123 -6.68 -22.54 -6.78
C THR A 123 -7.35 -21.17 -6.86
N LEU A 124 -7.50 -20.65 -8.09
CA LEU A 124 -8.27 -19.45 -8.37
C LEU A 124 -9.56 -19.85 -9.07
N LYS A 125 -10.70 -19.50 -8.48
CA LYS A 125 -12.00 -19.57 -9.15
C LYS A 125 -12.35 -18.17 -9.67
N ASN A 126 -12.37 -17.99 -10.99
CA ASN A 126 -12.76 -16.73 -11.58
C ASN A 126 -14.29 -16.62 -11.60
N MET A 127 -14.83 -15.67 -10.84
CA MET A 127 -16.27 -15.37 -10.76
C MET A 127 -16.63 -14.06 -11.48
N ASP A 128 -15.67 -13.41 -12.13
CA ASP A 128 -15.93 -12.30 -13.06
C ASP A 128 -16.55 -12.86 -14.35
N PRO A 129 -17.68 -12.31 -14.83
CA PRO A 129 -18.38 -12.81 -16.01
C PRO A 129 -17.74 -12.42 -17.36
N ALA A 130 -16.68 -11.60 -17.37
CA ALA A 130 -16.16 -10.97 -18.57
C ALA A 130 -14.64 -10.90 -18.66
N ILE A 131 -13.94 -10.79 -17.52
CA ILE A 131 -12.51 -10.51 -17.50
C ILE A 131 -11.73 -11.73 -16.99
N PRO A 132 -10.70 -12.20 -17.73
CA PRO A 132 -9.79 -13.21 -17.21
C PRO A 132 -8.96 -12.63 -16.06
N HIS A 133 -8.66 -13.46 -15.06
CA HIS A 133 -7.84 -13.08 -13.93
C HIS A 133 -6.77 -14.14 -13.65
N SER A 134 -5.63 -13.71 -13.12
CA SER A 134 -4.58 -14.61 -12.65
C SER A 134 -4.13 -14.24 -11.23
N MET A 135 -3.11 -14.93 -10.75
CA MET A 135 -2.47 -14.66 -9.47
C MET A 135 -0.95 -14.76 -9.63
N ASP A 136 -0.25 -13.75 -9.12
CA ASP A 136 1.20 -13.66 -8.99
C ASP A 136 1.51 -13.46 -7.49
N PHE A 137 2.16 -14.44 -6.86
CA PHE A 137 2.68 -14.30 -5.50
C PHE A 137 4.18 -13.99 -5.57
N HIS A 138 4.61 -12.86 -5.01
CA HIS A 138 6.05 -12.52 -5.00
C HIS A 138 6.88 -13.47 -4.12
N ALA A 139 6.23 -14.23 -3.24
CA ALA A 139 6.87 -15.22 -2.35
C ALA A 139 7.42 -16.47 -3.07
N VAL A 140 7.04 -16.72 -4.33
CA VAL A 140 7.17 -18.06 -4.94
C VAL A 140 8.08 -18.08 -6.15
N HIS A 141 8.71 -19.23 -6.40
CA HIS A 141 9.51 -19.44 -7.62
C HIS A 141 8.74 -20.27 -8.63
N THR A 142 8.35 -19.65 -9.74
CA THR A 142 7.71 -20.35 -10.87
C THR A 142 8.03 -19.64 -12.18
N ALA A 143 7.77 -20.30 -13.31
CA ALA A 143 7.81 -19.64 -14.61
C ALA A 143 6.50 -18.87 -14.81
N PRO A 144 6.48 -17.52 -14.87
CA PRO A 144 5.22 -16.75 -14.90
C PRO A 144 4.28 -17.14 -16.03
N SER A 145 4.82 -17.50 -17.21
CA SER A 145 4.04 -17.95 -18.38
C SER A 145 3.30 -19.28 -18.18
N LYS A 146 3.50 -19.97 -17.07
CA LYS A 146 2.80 -21.21 -16.68
C LYS A 146 2.17 -21.10 -15.31
N GLY A 147 2.94 -20.61 -14.33
CA GLY A 147 2.53 -20.56 -12.92
C GLY A 147 1.54 -19.46 -12.60
N PHE A 148 1.51 -18.38 -13.39
CA PHE A 148 0.64 -17.21 -13.20
C PHE A 148 -0.25 -16.98 -14.44
N ALA A 149 -0.64 -18.06 -15.11
CA ALA A 149 -1.50 -17.99 -16.28
C ALA A 149 -2.90 -17.48 -15.94
N ASN A 150 -3.58 -16.89 -16.92
CA ASN A 150 -4.96 -16.47 -16.79
C ASN A 150 -5.89 -17.66 -16.51
N VAL A 151 -6.92 -17.39 -15.71
CA VAL A 151 -8.13 -18.19 -15.54
C VAL A 151 -9.27 -17.41 -16.18
N ASP A 152 -9.89 -18.00 -17.20
CA ASP A 152 -10.95 -17.34 -17.96
C ASP A 152 -12.23 -17.17 -17.12
N PRO A 153 -13.16 -16.30 -17.53
CA PRO A 153 -14.45 -16.11 -16.86
C PRO A 153 -15.18 -17.44 -16.59
N ASP A 154 -15.74 -17.57 -15.39
CA ASP A 154 -16.43 -18.77 -14.90
C ASP A 154 -15.60 -20.07 -14.86
N GLU A 155 -14.27 -19.98 -15.01
CA GLU A 155 -13.36 -21.12 -14.92
C GLU A 155 -12.60 -21.19 -13.58
N THR A 156 -11.95 -22.32 -13.36
CA THR A 156 -11.07 -22.56 -12.21
C THR A 156 -9.70 -23.03 -12.68
N GLY A 157 -8.64 -22.39 -12.21
CA GLY A 157 -7.26 -22.79 -12.45
C GLY A 157 -6.56 -23.18 -11.15
N THR A 158 -5.70 -24.21 -11.22
CA THR A 158 -4.87 -24.66 -10.09
C THR A 158 -3.39 -24.64 -10.47
N PHE A 159 -2.56 -24.10 -9.59
CA PHE A 159 -1.13 -23.89 -9.77
C PHE A 159 -0.37 -24.34 -8.51
N THR A 160 0.81 -24.91 -8.69
CA THR A 160 1.64 -25.38 -7.57
C THR A 160 3.02 -24.74 -7.62
N TYR A 161 3.45 -24.15 -6.50
CA TYR A 161 4.78 -23.52 -6.40
C TYR A 161 5.28 -23.47 -4.94
N PRO A 162 6.61 -23.52 -4.73
CA PRO A 162 7.19 -23.45 -3.39
C PRO A 162 7.41 -22.00 -2.91
N ALA A 163 7.15 -21.76 -1.62
CA ALA A 163 7.42 -20.52 -0.89
C ALA A 163 8.64 -20.71 0.02
N ASN A 164 9.83 -20.57 -0.55
CA ASN A 164 11.10 -20.92 0.13
C ASN A 164 11.81 -19.74 0.82
N ASN A 165 11.29 -18.52 0.68
CA ASN A 165 11.90 -17.35 1.29
C ASN A 165 10.98 -16.78 2.36
N PRO A 166 11.46 -16.51 3.57
CA PRO A 166 10.66 -15.83 4.58
C PRO A 166 10.50 -14.36 4.24
N GLY A 167 9.34 -13.81 4.58
CA GLY A 167 9.07 -12.39 4.35
C GLY A 167 7.61 -12.00 4.31
N VAL A 168 7.41 -10.72 3.98
CA VAL A 168 6.13 -10.07 3.76
C VAL A 168 6.09 -9.65 2.30
N PHE A 169 5.34 -10.37 1.49
CA PHE A 169 5.37 -10.25 0.04
C PHE A 169 4.02 -9.79 -0.50
N MET A 170 4.04 -8.98 -1.55
CA MET A 170 2.84 -8.69 -2.33
C MET A 170 2.37 -9.95 -3.06
N TYR A 171 1.07 -10.07 -3.22
CA TYR A 171 0.48 -10.83 -4.32
C TYR A 171 -0.46 -9.93 -5.11
N HIS A 172 -0.65 -10.23 -6.38
CA HIS A 172 -1.56 -9.47 -7.23
C HIS A 172 -2.03 -10.25 -8.45
N CYS A 173 -3.03 -9.73 -9.15
CA CYS A 173 -3.39 -10.26 -10.46
C CYS A 173 -2.30 -9.93 -11.48
N GLY A 174 -1.87 -10.92 -12.26
CA GLY A 174 -0.84 -10.77 -13.30
C GLY A 174 -1.39 -10.60 -14.72
N THR A 175 -2.72 -10.58 -14.89
CA THR A 175 -3.36 -10.46 -16.21
C THR A 175 -3.09 -9.09 -16.83
N GLY A 176 -2.85 -9.06 -18.15
CA GLY A 176 -2.57 -7.81 -18.87
C GLY A 176 -3.85 -7.02 -19.24
N PRO A 177 -3.87 -5.68 -19.08
CA PRO A 177 -2.83 -4.83 -18.50
C PRO A 177 -2.77 -4.93 -16.96
N THR A 178 -1.64 -5.37 -16.42
CA THR A 178 -1.47 -5.65 -14.98
C THR A 178 -1.78 -4.44 -14.10
N LEU A 179 -1.41 -3.24 -14.56
CA LEU A 179 -1.71 -1.99 -13.88
C LEU A 179 -3.23 -1.83 -13.63
N SER A 180 -4.07 -2.11 -14.63
CA SER A 180 -5.52 -2.02 -14.48
C SER A 180 -6.05 -2.98 -13.41
N HIS A 181 -5.55 -4.21 -13.36
CA HIS A 181 -6.00 -5.17 -12.37
C HIS A 181 -5.57 -4.79 -10.95
N ILE A 182 -4.33 -4.32 -10.78
CA ILE A 182 -3.83 -3.86 -9.48
C ILE A 182 -4.62 -2.61 -9.05
N ALA A 183 -4.70 -1.58 -9.89
CA ALA A 183 -5.37 -0.31 -9.56
C ALA A 183 -6.88 -0.46 -9.28
N ASN A 184 -7.54 -1.46 -9.90
CA ASN A 184 -8.94 -1.77 -9.60
C ASN A 184 -9.12 -2.59 -8.30
N GLY A 185 -8.04 -3.02 -7.63
CA GLY A 185 -8.08 -3.63 -6.29
C GLY A 185 -7.48 -5.04 -6.15
N MET A 186 -6.97 -5.65 -7.23
CA MET A 186 -6.49 -7.05 -7.20
C MET A 186 -5.05 -7.15 -6.69
N HIS A 187 -4.87 -6.79 -5.43
CA HIS A 187 -3.59 -6.83 -4.71
C HIS A 187 -3.80 -7.27 -3.26
N GLY A 188 -2.79 -7.85 -2.63
CA GLY A 188 -2.81 -8.22 -1.22
C GLY A 188 -1.44 -8.69 -0.75
N THR A 189 -1.39 -9.32 0.43
CA THR A 189 -0.13 -9.72 1.07
C THR A 189 -0.13 -11.20 1.44
N ILE A 190 0.96 -11.89 1.11
CA ILE A 190 1.31 -13.20 1.62
C ILE A 190 2.50 -13.07 2.58
N ILE A 191 2.36 -13.65 3.77
CA ILE A 191 3.43 -13.74 4.77
C ILE A 191 3.97 -15.16 4.76
N VAL A 192 5.27 -15.30 4.54
CA VAL A 192 6.00 -16.56 4.70
C VAL A 192 6.76 -16.48 6.02
N LYS A 193 6.28 -17.19 7.04
CA LYS A 193 6.89 -17.18 8.37
C LYS A 193 8.28 -17.82 8.32
N PRO A 194 9.33 -17.16 8.84
CA PRO A 194 10.66 -17.75 8.90
C PRO A 194 10.68 -19.02 9.73
N LYS A 195 11.39 -20.04 9.25
CA LYS A 195 11.47 -21.34 9.91
C LYS A 195 12.02 -21.25 11.33
N ASP A 196 13.02 -20.39 11.53
CA ASP A 196 13.68 -20.16 12.81
C ASP A 196 13.14 -18.91 13.55
N GLY A 197 12.06 -18.30 13.03
CA GLY A 197 11.49 -17.06 13.57
C GLY A 197 12.35 -15.81 13.33
N TYR A 198 11.95 -14.70 13.94
CA TYR A 198 12.81 -13.51 14.05
C TYR A 198 13.56 -13.55 15.39
N PRO A 199 14.79 -12.96 15.47
CA PRO A 199 15.57 -12.91 16.72
C PRO A 199 14.88 -12.21 17.90
N THR A 200 13.76 -11.54 17.66
CA THR A 200 13.02 -10.67 18.59
C THR A 200 11.64 -11.20 18.93
N ASP A 201 11.27 -12.41 18.46
CA ASP A 201 9.93 -12.98 18.66
C ASP A 201 9.53 -13.09 20.15
N ASP A 202 10.49 -13.31 21.04
CA ASP A 202 10.26 -13.42 22.49
C ASP A 202 9.94 -12.09 23.18
N GLN A 203 10.01 -10.98 22.45
CA GLN A 203 9.80 -9.62 22.95
C GLN A 203 8.48 -9.01 22.45
N ILE A 204 7.74 -9.67 21.55
CA ILE A 204 6.56 -9.09 20.90
C ILE A 204 5.29 -9.41 21.69
N ASP A 205 4.54 -8.36 22.04
CA ASP A 205 3.28 -8.48 22.78
C ASP A 205 2.05 -8.45 21.86
N ARG A 206 2.13 -7.71 20.75
CA ARG A 206 1.04 -7.53 19.78
C ARG A 206 1.57 -7.55 18.35
N GLU A 207 0.80 -8.17 17.45
CA GLU A 207 1.11 -8.24 16.02
C GLU A 207 -0.09 -7.79 15.17
N PHE A 208 0.17 -7.03 14.11
CA PHE A 208 -0.82 -6.61 13.11
C PHE A 208 -0.28 -6.77 11.68
N VAL A 209 -1.18 -6.86 10.71
CA VAL A 209 -0.85 -6.67 9.29
C VAL A 209 -1.37 -5.31 8.86
N MET A 210 -0.57 -4.56 8.10
CA MET A 210 -1.00 -3.28 7.53
C MET A 210 -0.60 -3.20 6.07
N ILE A 211 -1.54 -2.81 5.22
CA ILE A 211 -1.31 -2.73 3.77
C ILE A 211 -1.65 -1.32 3.31
N GLN A 212 -0.73 -0.68 2.59
CA GLN A 212 -0.98 0.57 1.89
C GLN A 212 -1.30 0.29 0.42
N ASN A 213 -2.35 0.92 -0.10
CA ASN A 213 -2.63 0.97 -1.54
C ASN A 213 -3.15 2.34 -1.96
N GLU A 214 -3.24 2.55 -3.26
CA GLU A 214 -3.86 3.72 -3.86
C GLU A 214 -5.20 3.38 -4.54
N TRP A 215 -6.07 4.39 -4.64
CA TRP A 215 -7.27 4.40 -5.49
C TRP A 215 -7.21 5.58 -6.44
N TYR A 216 -7.71 5.36 -7.66
CA TYR A 216 -7.67 6.28 -8.80
C TYR A 216 -9.08 6.45 -9.37
N ASP A 217 -9.23 7.19 -10.47
CA ASP A 217 -10.50 7.21 -11.21
C ASP A 217 -10.89 5.80 -11.65
N TYR A 218 -12.18 5.48 -11.52
CA TYR A 218 -12.66 4.11 -11.72
C TYR A 218 -12.31 3.58 -13.11
N ASN A 219 -11.50 2.50 -13.14
CA ASN A 219 -11.11 1.79 -14.35
C ASN A 219 -10.59 2.71 -15.48
N ASP A 220 -9.92 3.81 -15.14
CA ASP A 220 -9.32 4.74 -16.10
C ASP A 220 -7.82 4.48 -16.25
N LEU A 221 -7.44 3.81 -17.33
CA LEU A 221 -6.04 3.48 -17.60
C LEU A 221 -5.15 4.72 -17.84
N ASP A 222 -5.71 5.84 -18.30
CA ASP A 222 -4.93 7.08 -18.46
C ASP A 222 -4.60 7.67 -17.08
N ASP A 223 -5.60 7.74 -16.19
CA ASP A 223 -5.40 8.17 -14.80
C ASP A 223 -4.46 7.23 -14.04
N PHE A 224 -4.61 5.91 -14.19
CA PHE A 224 -3.68 4.94 -13.59
C PHE A 224 -2.23 5.14 -14.02
N THR A 225 -2.00 5.64 -15.24
CA THR A 225 -0.65 5.77 -15.82
C THR A 225 -0.05 7.15 -15.59
N ASN A 226 -0.87 8.19 -15.65
CA ASN A 226 -0.43 9.59 -15.74
C ASN A 226 -0.99 10.49 -14.64
N GLY A 227 -2.01 10.01 -13.91
CA GLY A 227 -2.66 10.73 -12.83
C GLY A 227 -1.94 10.56 -11.49
N GLU A 228 -2.39 11.37 -10.53
CA GLU A 228 -2.03 11.23 -9.13
C GLU A 228 -3.14 10.43 -8.43
N PRO A 229 -2.83 9.63 -7.38
CA PRO A 229 -3.87 8.89 -6.69
C PRO A 229 -4.91 9.83 -6.07
N ASN A 230 -6.19 9.47 -6.20
CA ASN A 230 -7.32 10.17 -5.59
C ASN A 230 -7.33 9.93 -4.07
N GLN A 231 -7.14 8.67 -3.67
CA GLN A 231 -6.97 8.27 -2.28
C GLN A 231 -5.71 7.42 -2.16
N VAL A 232 -5.03 7.57 -1.03
CA VAL A 232 -4.05 6.59 -0.56
C VAL A 232 -4.55 6.15 0.80
N VAL A 233 -4.53 4.85 1.07
CA VAL A 233 -5.28 4.28 2.20
C VAL A 233 -4.46 3.23 2.92
N PHE A 234 -4.83 2.96 4.17
CA PHE A 234 -4.37 1.79 4.91
C PHE A 234 -5.52 0.84 5.15
N SER A 235 -5.21 -0.45 5.12
CA SER A 235 -6.07 -1.52 5.61
C SER A 235 -5.33 -2.37 6.62
N THR A 236 -6.07 -3.13 7.44
CA THR A 236 -5.51 -4.18 8.28
C THR A 236 -6.15 -5.52 7.96
N LYS A 237 -5.37 -6.59 8.05
CA LYS A 237 -5.83 -7.95 7.79
C LYS A 237 -5.63 -8.82 9.03
N ALA A 238 -6.61 -9.67 9.30
CA ALA A 238 -6.61 -10.49 10.52
C ALA A 238 -5.54 -11.60 10.44
N LEU A 239 -4.65 -11.67 11.44
CA LEU A 239 -3.71 -12.80 11.59
C LEU A 239 -4.33 -13.98 12.35
N LYS A 240 -5.33 -13.69 13.19
CA LYS A 240 -6.06 -14.65 14.01
C LYS A 240 -7.52 -14.23 14.13
N GLU A 241 -8.37 -15.18 14.49
CA GLU A 241 -9.78 -14.92 14.77
C GLU A 241 -9.93 -13.83 15.84
N GLY A 242 -10.80 -12.86 15.59
CA GLY A 242 -11.02 -11.70 16.46
C GLY A 242 -10.15 -10.49 16.14
N ASP A 243 -9.09 -10.63 15.33
CA ASP A 243 -8.39 -9.46 14.80
C ASP A 243 -9.27 -8.72 13.78
N ARG A 244 -9.03 -7.42 13.68
CA ARG A 244 -9.69 -6.56 12.71
C ARG A 244 -9.28 -6.97 11.28
N ASN A 245 -10.24 -6.96 10.36
CA ASN A 245 -10.01 -7.20 8.93
C ASN A 245 -10.81 -6.15 8.12
N THR A 246 -10.13 -5.31 7.35
CA THR A 246 -10.73 -4.17 6.64
C THR A 246 -10.32 -4.14 5.18
N ASN A 247 -11.08 -3.42 4.36
CA ASN A 247 -10.62 -2.96 3.05
C ASN A 247 -9.74 -1.72 3.21
N GLY A 248 -9.14 -1.29 2.09
CA GLY A 248 -8.40 -0.04 2.00
C GLY A 248 -9.38 1.11 1.80
N ASP A 249 -9.65 1.85 2.87
CA ASP A 249 -10.51 3.03 2.86
C ASP A 249 -9.88 4.18 3.67
N THR A 250 -10.47 5.37 3.58
CA THR A 250 -9.93 6.58 4.22
C THR A 250 -10.29 6.72 5.70
N PHE A 251 -11.12 5.83 6.29
CA PHE A 251 -11.82 6.13 7.54
C PHE A 251 -11.82 5.02 8.59
N THR A 252 -11.88 3.75 8.22
CA THR A 252 -12.15 2.64 9.14
C THR A 252 -11.08 2.55 10.22
N LEU A 253 -9.80 2.68 9.89
CA LEU A 253 -8.72 2.65 10.89
C LEU A 253 -8.55 3.94 11.70
N LYS A 254 -9.35 4.98 11.43
CA LYS A 254 -9.45 6.19 12.25
C LYS A 254 -10.64 6.10 13.21
N ASP A 255 -11.79 5.69 12.66
CA ASP A 255 -13.06 5.53 13.37
C ASP A 255 -12.99 4.34 14.33
N GLU A 256 -12.33 3.27 13.90
CA GLU A 256 -12.19 2.02 14.63
C GLU A 256 -10.70 1.61 14.69
N PRO A 257 -9.93 2.17 15.63
CA PRO A 257 -8.48 2.03 15.66
C PRO A 257 -8.01 0.60 15.95
N LEU A 258 -6.73 0.35 15.68
CA LEU A 258 -6.00 -0.77 16.26
C LEU A 258 -5.80 -0.52 17.76
N LEU A 259 -5.66 -1.60 18.55
CA LEU A 259 -5.57 -1.49 20.02
C LEU A 259 -4.28 -2.12 20.55
N ALA A 260 -3.56 -1.39 21.41
CA ALA A 260 -2.43 -1.91 22.16
C ALA A 260 -2.49 -1.42 23.62
N LYS A 261 -1.74 -2.08 24.48
CA LYS A 261 -1.57 -1.69 25.87
C LYS A 261 -0.29 -0.86 26.04
N VAL A 262 -0.31 0.09 26.98
CA VAL A 262 0.91 0.81 27.37
C VAL A 262 2.00 -0.16 27.80
N GLY A 263 3.19 0.02 27.24
CA GLY A 263 4.35 -0.86 27.42
C GLY A 263 4.45 -2.02 26.42
N ASP A 264 3.42 -2.27 25.60
CA ASP A 264 3.49 -3.32 24.58
C ASP A 264 4.59 -3.01 23.56
N ARG A 265 5.32 -4.05 23.17
CA ARG A 265 6.11 -4.05 21.95
C ARG A 265 5.25 -4.58 20.80
N VAL A 266 5.00 -3.71 19.84
CA VAL A 266 4.12 -3.96 18.70
C VAL A 266 4.96 -4.32 17.48
N ARG A 267 4.58 -5.39 16.80
CA ARG A 267 5.05 -5.74 15.45
C ARG A 267 3.98 -5.46 14.41
N ILE A 268 4.38 -4.85 13.29
CA ILE A 268 3.53 -4.72 12.11
C ILE A 268 4.22 -5.39 10.92
N TYR A 269 3.53 -6.34 10.29
CA TYR A 269 3.85 -6.84 8.96
C TYR A 269 3.25 -5.85 7.96
N VAL A 270 4.09 -4.97 7.41
CA VAL A 270 3.66 -3.89 6.52
C VAL A 270 4.01 -4.19 5.07
N ASN A 271 3.11 -3.88 4.14
CA ASN A 271 3.38 -3.97 2.71
C ASN A 271 2.76 -2.77 1.99
N ASN A 272 3.54 -2.09 1.15
CA ASN A 272 3.04 -1.09 0.23
C ASN A 272 2.78 -1.75 -1.12
N VAL A 273 1.53 -2.04 -1.46
CA VAL A 273 1.18 -2.74 -2.71
C VAL A 273 1.06 -1.82 -3.92
N GLY A 274 1.10 -0.49 -3.72
CA GLY A 274 0.99 0.46 -4.82
C GLY A 274 -0.44 0.59 -5.36
N PRO A 275 -0.64 0.72 -6.69
CA PRO A 275 0.26 0.27 -7.76
C PRO A 275 1.51 1.11 -8.06
N ASN A 276 1.52 2.41 -7.75
CA ASN A 276 2.50 3.34 -8.35
C ASN A 276 3.44 3.95 -7.32
N GLU A 277 2.93 4.23 -6.12
CA GLU A 277 3.65 5.05 -5.16
C GLU A 277 4.64 4.25 -4.31
N VAL A 278 5.67 4.94 -3.84
CA VAL A 278 6.46 4.49 -2.69
C VAL A 278 5.78 4.92 -1.39
N SER A 279 6.13 4.27 -0.27
CA SER A 279 5.62 4.62 1.06
C SER A 279 6.74 4.95 2.04
N SER A 280 6.62 6.09 2.71
CA SER A 280 7.49 6.50 3.81
C SER A 280 6.85 6.14 5.15
N PHE A 281 6.73 4.83 5.45
CA PHE A 281 5.96 4.32 6.59
C PHE A 281 6.53 4.77 7.94
N HIS A 282 5.69 5.36 8.77
CA HIS A 282 6.05 5.96 10.07
C HIS A 282 4.93 5.78 11.09
N VAL A 283 5.30 5.53 12.34
CA VAL A 283 4.39 5.58 13.50
C VAL A 283 4.78 6.78 14.37
N VAL A 284 3.87 7.74 14.48
CA VAL A 284 4.09 8.98 15.22
C VAL A 284 4.22 8.67 16.70
N GLY A 285 5.17 9.32 17.38
CA GLY A 285 5.38 9.18 18.82
C GLY A 285 6.26 8.00 19.23
N THR A 286 6.87 7.29 18.27
CA THR A 286 7.82 6.20 18.53
C THR A 286 8.94 6.15 17.49
N VAL A 287 9.86 5.19 17.65
CA VAL A 287 10.94 4.84 16.72
C VAL A 287 10.90 3.32 16.55
N PHE A 288 11.19 2.82 15.34
CA PHE A 288 11.27 1.40 15.12
C PHE A 288 12.55 0.83 15.76
N ASP A 289 12.36 0.03 16.81
CA ASP A 289 13.43 -0.69 17.52
C ASP A 289 14.15 -1.64 16.56
N ASN A 290 13.38 -2.40 15.77
CA ASN A 290 13.88 -3.27 14.71
C ASN A 290 13.04 -3.14 13.44
N VAL A 291 13.71 -3.27 12.30
CA VAL A 291 13.09 -3.37 10.98
C VAL A 291 13.75 -4.49 10.21
N TYR A 292 12.96 -5.38 9.62
CA TYR A 292 13.39 -6.44 8.73
C TYR A 292 12.83 -6.14 7.34
N VAL A 293 13.67 -5.63 6.43
CA VAL A 293 13.24 -5.25 5.07
C VAL A 293 12.80 -6.50 4.30
N ASP A 294 11.64 -6.40 3.63
CA ASP A 294 10.86 -7.50 3.04
C ASP A 294 10.47 -8.61 4.03
N GLY A 295 10.61 -8.38 5.34
CA GLY A 295 10.37 -9.37 6.38
C GLY A 295 11.40 -10.51 6.42
N ASN A 296 12.52 -10.38 5.73
CA ASN A 296 13.58 -11.39 5.84
C ASN A 296 14.41 -11.13 7.12
N PRO A 297 14.59 -12.11 8.03
CA PRO A 297 15.32 -11.91 9.28
C PRO A 297 16.77 -11.43 9.13
N TYR A 298 17.40 -11.64 7.96
CA TYR A 298 18.76 -11.18 7.68
C TYR A 298 18.83 -9.69 7.34
N ASN A 299 17.73 -9.07 6.89
CA ASN A 299 17.68 -7.68 6.45
C ASN A 299 17.41 -6.74 7.63
N HIS A 300 18.16 -6.89 8.71
CA HIS A 300 17.89 -6.24 9.98
C HIS A 300 18.51 -4.84 10.07
N MET A 301 17.66 -3.86 10.37
CA MET A 301 18.00 -2.48 10.70
C MET A 301 17.43 -2.13 12.08
N GLN A 302 17.97 -1.10 12.72
CA GLN A 302 17.57 -0.68 14.07
C GLN A 302 17.47 0.83 14.18
N GLY A 303 16.57 1.32 15.04
CA GLY A 303 16.44 2.74 15.37
C GLY A 303 16.00 3.60 14.18
N LEU A 304 15.20 3.05 13.26
CA LEU A 304 14.67 3.81 12.13
C LEU A 304 13.45 4.62 12.58
N GLN A 305 13.42 5.91 12.25
CA GLN A 305 12.21 6.71 12.43
C GLN A 305 11.13 6.36 11.39
N THR A 306 11.54 6.04 10.17
CA THR A 306 10.68 5.85 9.00
C THR A 306 11.29 4.77 8.13
N VAL A 307 10.46 3.88 7.59
CA VAL A 307 10.88 2.83 6.66
C VAL A 307 10.43 3.21 5.25
N MET A 308 11.38 3.23 4.31
CA MET A 308 11.07 3.41 2.90
C MET A 308 10.65 2.08 2.31
N LEU A 309 9.45 2.01 1.74
CA LEU A 309 8.93 0.86 1.03
C LEU A 309 8.76 1.22 -0.46
N PRO A 310 9.39 0.49 -1.39
CA PRO A 310 9.04 0.62 -2.80
C PRO A 310 7.58 0.19 -3.05
N ALA A 311 7.05 0.41 -4.26
CA ALA A 311 5.87 -0.32 -4.70
C ALA A 311 6.16 -1.84 -4.63
N SER A 312 5.19 -2.61 -4.13
CA SER A 312 5.29 -4.01 -3.68
C SER A 312 6.17 -4.28 -2.45
N GLY A 313 6.84 -3.28 -1.88
CA GLY A 313 7.83 -3.45 -0.81
C GLY A 313 7.23 -3.82 0.54
N GLY A 314 7.83 -4.81 1.20
CA GLY A 314 7.41 -5.28 2.52
C GLY A 314 8.38 -4.88 3.63
N ALA A 315 7.93 -4.94 4.88
CA ALA A 315 8.80 -4.99 6.04
C ALA A 315 8.09 -5.63 7.23
N VAL A 316 8.88 -6.17 8.16
CA VAL A 316 8.46 -6.33 9.55
C VAL A 316 9.06 -5.20 10.36
N VAL A 317 8.21 -4.40 11.01
CA VAL A 317 8.65 -3.29 11.85
C VAL A 317 8.20 -3.52 13.29
N GLU A 318 9.06 -3.16 14.24
CA GLU A 318 8.82 -3.37 15.67
C GLU A 318 9.09 -2.09 16.43
N PHE A 319 8.20 -1.71 17.35
CA PHE A 319 8.32 -0.51 18.16
C PHE A 319 7.62 -0.67 19.50
N THR A 320 8.00 0.14 20.48
CA THR A 320 7.39 0.15 21.81
C THR A 320 6.47 1.37 21.97
N VAL A 321 5.30 1.19 22.59
CA VAL A 321 4.39 2.28 22.94
C VAL A 321 4.46 2.59 24.44
N THR A 322 5.01 3.74 24.81
CA THR A 322 5.40 4.02 26.21
C THR A 322 4.37 4.80 27.02
N ASP A 323 3.40 5.44 26.38
CA ASP A 323 2.38 6.27 27.03
C ASP A 323 0.98 5.94 26.49
N VAL A 324 -0.05 6.21 27.27
CA VAL A 324 -1.45 6.11 26.82
C VAL A 324 -1.76 7.23 25.82
N GLY A 325 -2.49 6.90 24.76
CA GLY A 325 -2.84 7.90 23.73
C GLY A 325 -3.22 7.30 22.38
N SER A 326 -3.42 8.18 21.40
CA SER A 326 -3.60 7.81 20.00
C SER A 326 -2.30 8.05 19.26
N TYR A 327 -1.79 7.01 18.58
CA TYR A 327 -0.56 7.02 17.81
C TYR A 327 -0.93 6.94 16.32
N PRO A 328 -0.88 8.06 15.57
CA PRO A 328 -1.08 8.03 14.13
C PRO A 328 -0.02 7.16 13.43
N ILE A 329 -0.48 6.33 12.50
CA ILE A 329 0.35 5.56 11.58
C ILE A 329 0.15 6.17 10.19
N VAL A 330 1.23 6.57 9.53
CA VAL A 330 1.19 7.34 8.28
C VAL A 330 2.21 6.83 7.27
N THR A 331 1.98 7.13 6.00
CA THR A 331 3.10 7.44 5.11
C THR A 331 3.47 8.91 5.30
N HIS A 332 4.74 9.20 5.52
CA HIS A 332 5.23 10.57 5.76
C HIS A 332 5.32 11.41 4.46
N GLN A 333 4.91 10.85 3.32
CA GLN A 333 4.50 11.63 2.15
C GLN A 333 3.14 12.26 2.46
N PHE A 334 3.15 13.43 3.09
CA PHE A 334 1.93 14.00 3.70
C PHE A 334 0.81 14.35 2.72
N GLU A 335 1.11 14.49 1.43
CA GLU A 335 0.07 14.54 0.41
C GLU A 335 -0.81 13.27 0.44
N HIS A 336 -0.18 12.09 0.49
CA HIS A 336 -0.88 10.80 0.57
C HIS A 336 -1.59 10.62 1.92
N ALA A 337 -0.96 11.06 3.02
CA ALA A 337 -1.61 11.06 4.33
C ALA A 337 -2.89 11.91 4.34
N GLN A 338 -2.85 13.10 3.71
CA GLN A 338 -3.99 14.00 3.56
C GLN A 338 -5.11 13.39 2.68
N LYS A 339 -4.74 12.59 1.67
CA LYS A 339 -5.66 11.83 0.80
C LYS A 339 -6.22 10.55 1.43
N GLY A 340 -5.83 10.20 2.66
CA GLY A 340 -6.44 9.10 3.41
C GLY A 340 -5.48 8.25 4.23
N ALA A 341 -4.19 8.22 3.90
CA ALA A 341 -3.22 7.23 4.39
C ALA A 341 -2.75 7.53 5.81
N THR A 342 -3.70 7.51 6.74
CA THR A 342 -3.51 7.69 8.17
C THR A 342 -4.40 6.66 8.88
N ALA A 343 -3.79 5.81 9.69
CA ALA A 343 -4.47 4.90 10.62
C ALA A 343 -4.19 5.33 12.06
N ILE A 344 -4.93 4.80 13.03
CA ILE A 344 -4.71 5.06 14.44
C ILE A 344 -4.45 3.76 15.20
N LEU A 345 -3.36 3.74 15.97
CA LEU A 345 -3.15 2.80 17.06
C LEU A 345 -3.53 3.48 18.37
N LYS A 346 -4.56 2.99 19.04
CA LYS A 346 -5.02 3.48 20.34
C LYS A 346 -4.40 2.64 21.45
N VAL A 347 -3.65 3.31 22.32
CA VAL A 347 -2.90 2.73 23.43
C VAL A 347 -3.61 3.06 24.73
N THR A 348 -4.05 2.03 25.46
CA THR A 348 -4.76 2.15 26.73
C THR A 348 -4.03 1.40 27.86
N GLU A 349 -4.47 1.59 29.10
CA GLU A 349 -3.85 0.94 30.27
C GLU A 349 -4.04 -0.59 30.27
N ASP A 350 -5.13 -1.07 29.66
CA ASP A 350 -5.51 -2.49 29.63
C ASP A 350 -5.44 -3.11 28.21
N GLY A 351 -5.25 -2.30 27.17
CA GLY A 351 -5.19 -2.75 25.78
C GLY A 351 -6.56 -2.93 25.11
N GLU A 352 -7.62 -2.51 25.79
CA GLU A 352 -9.01 -2.54 25.31
C GLU A 352 -9.47 -1.15 24.88
N ASP A 353 -10.54 -1.09 24.08
CA ASP A 353 -11.15 0.18 23.69
C ASP A 353 -11.90 0.81 24.87
N ASP A 354 -11.51 2.03 25.25
CA ASP A 354 -12.16 2.80 26.32
C ASP A 354 -13.35 3.65 25.84
N GLY A 355 -13.74 3.54 24.57
CA GLY A 355 -14.87 4.25 23.95
C GLY A 355 -14.65 5.76 23.77
N LYS A 356 -13.50 6.31 24.18
CA LYS A 356 -13.15 7.71 23.91
C LYS A 356 -12.76 7.87 22.45
N ALA A 357 -13.14 9.00 21.87
CA ALA A 357 -12.71 9.38 20.52
C ALA A 357 -11.18 9.39 20.42
N THR A 358 -10.68 8.94 19.27
CA THR A 358 -9.27 9.08 18.91
C THR A 358 -8.95 10.56 18.74
N MET A 359 -7.82 11.00 19.29
CA MET A 359 -7.35 12.37 19.12
C MET A 359 -6.45 12.39 17.88
N SER A 360 -6.88 13.02 16.79
CA SER A 360 -5.97 13.31 15.67
C SER A 360 -5.15 14.57 15.99
N HIS A 361 -3.87 14.54 15.66
CA HIS A 361 -2.97 15.67 15.85
C HIS A 361 -3.21 16.80 14.85
#